data_AF-A0A4Q0XD90-F1
#
_entry.id   AF-A0A4Q0XD90-F1
#
_cell.length_a   1.000
_cell.length_b   1.000
_cell.length_c   1.000
_cell.angle_alpha   90.00
_cell.angle_beta   90.00
_cell.angle_gamma   90.00
#
_symmetry.space_group_name_H-M   'P 1'
#
loop_
_entity.id
_entity.type
_entity.pdbx_description
1 polymer ?
#
loop_
_entity_poly.entity_id
_entity_poly.type
_entity_poly.pdbx_seq_one_letter_code
_entity_poly.pdbx_strand_id
1 'polypeptide(L)'
;MRLRIICDSELILQEFFKFNNTIKNIFMKYTDNISGIKINIEAVDISIGDDVRDTIGKVITRLSRFYDRIEWADIYLEDKKDKSTKQKQVSIRLGIPGNDPFASDYGDDFHALLTSVEDKLQKQLERR
;
A
#
# COMPACT_ATOMS: atom_id res chain seq x y z
N MET A 1 -25.03 -54.96 -3.19
CA MET A 1 -24.14 -54.17 -2.31
C MET A 1 -23.78 -52.89 -3.06
N ARG A 2 -24.58 -51.83 -2.91
CA ARG A 2 -24.47 -50.61 -3.74
C ARG A 2 -23.63 -49.61 -2.95
N LEU A 3 -22.34 -49.52 -3.28
CA LEU A 3 -21.43 -48.50 -2.73
C LEU A 3 -22.04 -47.13 -3.03
N ARG A 4 -22.57 -46.47 -2.00
CA ARG A 4 -22.87 -45.04 -2.06
C ARG A 4 -21.51 -44.35 -1.99
N ILE A 5 -20.99 -43.98 -3.15
CA ILE A 5 -20.00 -42.92 -3.24
C ILE A 5 -20.77 -41.67 -2.81
N ILE A 6 -20.68 -41.36 -1.52
CA ILE A 6 -21.07 -40.06 -1.00
C ILE A 6 -19.99 -39.15 -1.57
N CYS A 7 -20.27 -38.53 -2.72
CA CYS A 7 -19.50 -37.39 -3.17
C CYS A 7 -19.74 -36.31 -2.13
N ASP A 8 -18.82 -36.20 -1.17
CA ASP A 8 -18.74 -35.09 -0.20
C ASP A 8 -18.46 -33.80 -0.97
N SER A 9 -19.50 -33.29 -1.61
CA SER A 9 -19.51 -32.01 -2.33
C SER A 9 -19.13 -30.84 -1.41
N GLU A 10 -19.26 -31.01 -0.08
CA GLU A 10 -18.76 -30.07 0.93
C GLU A 10 -17.23 -29.98 1.00
N LEU A 11 -16.48 -31.09 0.82
CA LEU A 11 -15.01 -31.02 0.86
C LEU A 11 -14.44 -30.33 -0.39
N ILE A 12 -15.02 -30.60 -1.56
CA ILE A 12 -14.60 -29.98 -2.83
C ILE A 12 -14.90 -28.47 -2.79
N LEU A 13 -16.02 -28.07 -2.19
CA LEU A 13 -16.37 -26.66 -1.98
C LEU A 13 -15.44 -25.97 -0.98
N GLN A 14 -15.03 -26.64 0.10
CA GLN A 14 -14.06 -26.08 1.05
C GLN A 14 -12.68 -25.85 0.42
N GLU A 15 -12.20 -26.77 -0.42
CA GLU A 15 -10.96 -26.59 -1.16
C GLU A 15 -11.09 -25.52 -2.26
N PHE A 16 -12.21 -25.46 -2.99
CA PHE A 16 -12.46 -24.39 -3.98
C PHE A 16 -12.57 -23.00 -3.35
N PHE A 17 -13.10 -22.88 -2.13
CA PHE A 17 -13.18 -21.62 -1.42
C PHE A 17 -11.81 -21.15 -0.89
N LYS A 18 -10.95 -22.09 -0.45
CA LYS A 18 -9.55 -21.80 -0.12
C LYS A 18 -8.73 -21.41 -1.35
N PHE A 19 -9.01 -22.03 -2.50
CA PHE A 19 -8.33 -21.71 -3.76
C PHE A 19 -8.70 -20.30 -4.25
N ASN A 20 -9.98 -19.92 -4.23
CA ASN A 20 -10.41 -18.57 -4.64
C ASN A 20 -9.89 -17.44 -3.73
N ASN A 21 -9.68 -17.70 -2.43
CA ASN A 21 -9.09 -16.70 -1.51
C ASN A 21 -7.57 -16.54 -1.64
N THR A 22 -6.90 -17.44 -2.37
CA THR A 22 -5.45 -17.31 -2.66
C THR A 22 -5.19 -16.70 -4.04
N ILE A 23 -6.19 -16.69 -4.94
CA ILE A 23 -6.12 -16.05 -6.28
C ILE A 23 -6.47 -14.55 -6.25
N LYS A 24 -6.88 -14.00 -5.11
CA LYS A 24 -6.74 -12.56 -4.86
C LYS A 24 -5.33 -12.30 -4.39
N ASN A 25 -4.41 -12.16 -5.33
CA ASN A 25 -3.34 -11.19 -5.15
C ASN A 25 -4.07 -9.86 -4.83
N ILE A 26 -4.08 -9.45 -3.55
CA ILE A 26 -4.90 -8.33 -3.06
C ILE A 26 -4.23 -7.05 -3.58
N PHE A 27 -4.49 -6.74 -4.84
CA PHE A 27 -4.17 -5.45 -5.43
C PHE A 27 -5.29 -4.51 -5.03
N MET A 28 -5.06 -3.75 -3.97
CA MET A 28 -6.01 -2.73 -3.54
C MET A 28 -5.54 -1.38 -4.05
N LYS A 29 -6.36 -0.75 -4.89
CA LYS A 29 -6.12 0.57 -5.46
C LYS A 29 -7.10 1.56 -4.86
N TYR A 30 -6.60 2.64 -4.29
CA TYR A 30 -7.43 3.75 -3.82
C TYR A 30 -7.02 5.02 -4.53
N THR A 31 -8.01 5.75 -5.04
CA THR A 31 -7.79 7.07 -5.61
C THR A 31 -8.57 8.09 -4.80
N ASP A 32 -7.84 8.93 -4.07
CA ASP A 32 -8.40 10.02 -3.27
C ASP A 32 -7.98 11.37 -3.88
N ASN A 33 -8.91 12.32 -3.92
CA ASN A 33 -8.66 13.67 -4.42
C ASN A 33 -8.70 14.63 -3.24
N ILE A 34 -7.53 14.99 -2.71
CA ILE A 34 -7.41 15.95 -1.60
C ILE A 34 -6.87 17.24 -2.20
N SER A 35 -7.67 18.31 -2.14
CA SER A 35 -7.28 19.66 -2.58
C SER A 35 -6.78 19.77 -4.04
N GLY A 36 -7.27 18.90 -4.94
CA GLY A 36 -6.86 18.89 -6.35
C GLY A 36 -5.66 18.01 -6.68
N ILE A 37 -5.07 17.36 -5.68
CA ILE A 37 -3.96 16.40 -5.83
C ILE A 37 -4.55 15.00 -6.04
N LYS A 38 -4.11 14.32 -7.10
CA LYS A 38 -4.50 12.92 -7.36
C LYS A 38 -3.63 11.99 -6.53
N ILE A 39 -4.20 11.31 -5.54
CA ILE A 39 -3.48 10.35 -4.71
C ILE A 39 -3.84 8.95 -5.18
N ASN A 40 -2.86 8.15 -5.58
CA ASN A 40 -3.04 6.74 -5.89
C ASN A 40 -2.31 5.91 -4.85
N ILE A 41 -3.03 5.03 -4.15
CA ILE A 41 -2.47 4.09 -3.18
C ILE A 41 -2.54 2.71 -3.81
N GLU A 42 -1.40 2.06 -3.93
CA GLU A 42 -1.24 0.70 -4.42
C GLU A 42 -0.76 -0.18 -3.28
N ALA A 43 -1.62 -1.10 -2.85
CA ALA A 43 -1.28 -2.13 -1.90
C ALA A 43 -1.07 -3.46 -2.64
N VAL A 44 0.09 -4.09 -2.45
CA VAL A 44 0.44 -5.39 -3.02
C VAL A 44 0.68 -6.39 -1.90
N ASP A 45 -0.07 -7.49 -1.93
CA ASP A 45 0.00 -8.59 -0.96
C ASP A 45 -0.29 -8.16 0.50
N ILE A 46 -0.92 -7.00 0.69
CA ILE A 46 -1.20 -6.42 2.00
C ILE A 46 -2.65 -5.92 2.13
N SER A 47 -3.28 -6.27 3.26
CA SER A 47 -4.52 -5.66 3.71
C SER A 47 -4.20 -4.45 4.60
N ILE A 48 -4.48 -3.26 4.09
CA ILE A 48 -4.23 -1.99 4.81
C ILE A 48 -5.49 -1.62 5.61
N GLY A 49 -5.32 -1.36 6.91
CA GLY A 49 -6.38 -0.84 7.78
C GLY A 49 -6.70 0.64 7.52
N ASP A 50 -7.86 1.10 7.98
CA ASP A 50 -8.28 2.50 7.84
C ASP A 50 -7.33 3.48 8.54
N ASP A 51 -6.68 3.03 9.61
CA ASP A 51 -5.65 3.74 10.37
C ASP A 51 -4.41 4.13 9.53
N VAL A 52 -3.91 3.21 8.71
CA VAL A 52 -2.77 3.48 7.81
C VAL A 52 -3.20 4.44 6.70
N ARG A 53 -4.43 4.29 6.15
CA ARG A 53 -4.96 5.22 5.15
C ARG A 53 -5.07 6.63 5.70
N ASP A 54 -5.63 6.79 6.90
CA ASP A 54 -5.74 8.09 7.57
C ASP A 54 -4.34 8.69 7.82
N THR A 55 -3.37 7.86 8.18
CA THR A 55 -1.97 8.30 8.34
C THR A 55 -1.38 8.80 7.01
N ILE A 56 -1.58 8.08 5.90
CA ILE A 56 -1.13 8.53 4.56
C ILE A 56 -1.80 9.85 4.19
N GLY A 57 -3.12 9.98 4.41
CA GLY A 57 -3.85 11.23 4.17
C GLY A 57 -3.29 12.40 4.98
N LYS A 58 -2.92 12.17 6.24
CA LYS A 58 -2.25 13.17 7.10
C LYS A 58 -0.86 13.55 6.58
N VAL A 59 -0.05 12.58 6.16
CA VAL A 59 1.28 12.83 5.57
C VAL A 59 1.17 13.69 4.32
N ILE A 60 0.27 13.34 3.38
CA ILE A 60 0.06 14.15 2.17
C ILE A 60 -0.48 15.54 2.51
N THR A 61 -1.41 15.65 3.47
CA THR A 61 -1.92 16.95 3.93
C THR A 61 -0.80 17.83 4.50
N ARG A 62 0.16 17.24 5.23
CA ARG A 62 1.33 17.97 5.74
C ARG A 62 2.26 18.38 4.60
N LEU A 63 2.60 17.46 3.69
CA LEU A 63 3.45 17.75 2.53
C LEU A 63 2.86 18.85 1.63
N SER A 64 1.54 18.86 1.45
CA SER A 64 0.81 19.91 0.71
C SER A 64 0.96 21.29 1.35
N ARG A 65 1.19 21.41 2.67
CA ARG A 65 1.42 22.71 3.32
C ARG A 65 2.82 23.27 3.06
N PHE A 66 3.79 22.38 2.83
CA PHE A 66 5.16 22.78 2.48
C PHE A 66 5.30 23.08 1.00
N TYR A 67 4.47 22.45 0.16
CA TYR A 67 4.55 22.59 -1.29
C TYR A 67 3.18 22.50 -1.96
N ASP A 68 2.65 23.64 -2.43
CA ASP A 68 1.32 23.74 -3.07
C ASP A 68 1.26 23.19 -4.50
N ARG A 69 2.40 22.89 -5.15
CA ARG A 69 2.44 22.47 -6.57
C ARG A 69 2.59 20.96 -6.74
N ILE A 70 1.88 20.16 -5.96
CA ILE A 70 1.84 18.71 -6.14
C ILE A 70 0.71 18.37 -7.13
N GLU A 71 1.01 17.69 -8.23
CA GLU A 71 0.00 17.31 -9.23
C GLU A 71 -0.62 15.94 -8.91
N TRP A 72 0.23 14.99 -8.51
CA TRP A 72 -0.16 13.63 -8.17
C TRP A 72 0.79 13.03 -7.13
N ALA A 73 0.33 12.02 -6.41
CA ALA A 73 1.10 11.27 -5.44
C ALA A 73 0.80 9.78 -5.58
N ASP A 74 1.81 8.99 -5.90
CA ASP A 74 1.71 7.53 -5.96
C ASP A 74 2.37 6.92 -4.74
N ILE A 75 1.61 6.14 -3.98
CA ILE A 75 2.07 5.41 -2.80
C ILE A 75 2.02 3.91 -3.11
N TYR A 76 3.14 3.24 -2.97
CA TYR A 76 3.28 1.80 -3.14
C TYR A 76 3.59 1.15 -1.80
N LEU A 77 2.76 0.20 -1.41
CA LEU A 77 2.94 -0.64 -0.23
C LEU A 77 3.08 -2.09 -0.68
N GLU A 78 4.15 -2.74 -0.25
CA GLU A 78 4.45 -4.13 -0.58
C GLU A 78 4.88 -4.87 0.68
N ASP A 79 4.40 -6.10 0.86
CA ASP A 79 4.90 -7.01 1.89
C ASP A 79 5.82 -8.06 1.25
N LYS A 80 7.14 -7.91 1.46
CA LYS A 80 8.12 -8.87 0.96
C LYS A 80 8.25 -10.02 1.95
N LYS A 81 7.53 -11.12 1.67
CA LYS A 81 7.58 -12.38 2.42
C LYS A 81 8.75 -13.30 2.01
N ASP A 82 9.63 -12.87 1.12
CA ASP A 82 10.71 -13.72 0.61
C ASP A 82 11.91 -13.75 1.56
N LYS A 83 11.99 -14.87 2.30
CA LYS A 83 13.14 -15.47 3.00
C LYS A 83 13.91 -14.59 4.01
N SER A 84 13.59 -14.86 5.29
CA SER A 84 14.33 -14.57 6.53
C SER A 84 14.06 -13.24 7.25
N THR A 85 13.59 -12.20 6.57
CA THR A 85 13.14 -10.96 7.23
C THR A 85 11.85 -10.48 6.58
N LYS A 86 10.73 -10.61 7.28
CA LYS A 86 9.41 -10.14 6.83
C LYS A 86 9.43 -8.61 6.86
N GLN A 87 9.84 -7.98 5.76
CA GLN A 87 9.94 -6.54 5.70
C GLN A 87 8.84 -5.97 4.81
N LYS A 88 8.08 -5.05 5.39
CA LYS A 88 7.13 -4.23 4.67
C LYS A 88 7.90 -3.10 4.02
N GLN A 89 7.57 -2.83 2.77
CA GLN A 89 8.13 -1.73 2.01
C GLN A 89 7.06 -0.68 1.79
N VAL A 90 7.41 0.59 2.06
CA VAL A 90 6.59 1.75 1.73
C VAL A 90 7.40 2.64 0.81
N SER A 91 6.85 2.96 -0.36
CA SER A 91 7.47 3.86 -1.32
C SER A 91 6.48 4.95 -1.72
N ILE A 92 6.92 6.20 -1.72
CA ILE A 92 6.09 7.36 -2.09
C ILE A 92 6.81 8.13 -3.19
N ARG A 93 6.07 8.44 -4.25
CA ARG A 93 6.49 9.32 -5.34
C ARG A 93 5.53 10.49 -5.43
N LEU A 94 6.06 11.70 -5.50
CA LEU A 94 5.25 12.88 -5.78
C LEU A 94 5.57 13.41 -7.17
N GLY A 95 4.53 13.73 -7.92
CA GLY A 95 4.59 14.44 -9.18
C GLY A 95 4.64 15.93 -8.93
N ILE A 96 5.82 16.52 -9.12
CA ILE A 96 6.04 17.96 -8.96
C ILE A 96 6.71 18.48 -10.23
N PRO A 97 6.22 19.60 -10.82
CA PRO A 97 6.87 20.20 -11.97
C PRO A 97 8.30 20.60 -11.62
N GLY A 98 9.27 20.02 -12.32
CA GLY A 98 10.71 20.27 -12.17
C GLY A 98 11.50 19.02 -11.80
N ASN A 99 11.10 18.33 -10.73
CA ASN A 99 11.73 17.07 -10.33
C ASN A 99 10.79 16.28 -9.40
N ASP A 100 10.73 14.95 -9.56
CA ASP A 100 9.84 14.10 -8.77
C ASP A 100 10.57 13.64 -7.49
N PRO A 101 10.23 14.14 -6.28
CA PRO A 101 10.79 13.57 -5.07
C PRO A 101 10.28 12.13 -4.89
N PHE A 102 11.20 11.26 -4.53
CA PHE A 102 10.95 9.85 -4.31
C PHE A 102 11.64 9.40 -3.04
N ALA A 103 10.91 8.68 -2.21
CA ALA A 103 11.43 8.10 -1.00
C ALA A 103 10.84 6.70 -0.80
N SER A 104 11.69 5.77 -0.37
CA SER A 104 11.29 4.42 0.01
C SER A 104 11.93 4.03 1.34
N ASP A 105 11.24 3.15 2.05
CA ASP A 105 11.73 2.57 3.29
C ASP A 105 11.22 1.16 3.52
N TYR A 106 11.94 0.42 4.37
CA TYR A 106 11.71 -1.00 4.69
C TYR A 106 11.70 -1.22 6.19
N GLY A 107 10.76 -2.01 6.70
CA GLY A 107 10.69 -2.35 8.12
C GLY A 107 9.45 -3.11 8.52
N ASP A 108 9.26 -3.28 9.83
CA ASP A 108 8.18 -4.08 10.39
C ASP A 108 6.92 -3.26 10.73
N ASP A 109 7.07 -1.93 10.92
CA ASP A 109 6.02 -1.03 11.41
C ASP A 109 5.64 0.07 10.39
N PHE A 110 4.38 0.10 9.96
CA PHE A 110 3.90 1.09 8.98
C PHE A 110 4.03 2.53 9.46
N HIS A 111 3.72 2.80 10.73
CA HIS A 111 3.78 4.17 11.27
C HIS A 111 5.21 4.71 11.29
N ALA A 112 6.18 3.89 11.67
CA ALA A 112 7.59 4.26 11.64
C ALA A 112 8.08 4.50 10.21
N LEU A 113 7.68 3.64 9.28
CA LEU A 113 8.02 3.77 7.86
C LEU A 113 7.42 5.05 7.25
N LEU A 114 6.15 5.33 7.51
CA LEU A 114 5.50 6.55 7.02
C LEU A 114 6.19 7.81 7.55
N THR A 115 6.55 7.83 8.83
CA THR A 115 7.27 8.96 9.44
C THR A 115 8.67 9.14 8.82
N SER A 116 9.40 8.05 8.63
CA SER A 116 10.73 8.09 8.01
C SER A 116 10.69 8.54 6.53
N VAL A 117 9.69 8.08 5.78
CA VAL A 117 9.45 8.51 4.40
C VAL A 117 9.03 9.99 4.35
N GLU A 118 8.17 10.45 5.26
CA GLU A 118 7.79 11.86 5.42
C GLU A 118 9.02 12.73 5.65
N ASP A 119 9.89 12.39 6.61
CA ASP A 119 11.12 13.14 6.90
C ASP A 119 12.08 13.20 5.70
N LYS A 120 12.22 12.09 4.97
CA LYS A 120 13.04 12.03 3.75
C LYS A 120 12.48 12.94 2.66
N LEU A 121 11.17 12.93 2.44
CA LEU A 121 10.51 13.80 1.47
C LEU A 121 10.61 15.27 1.88
N GLN A 122 10.40 15.59 3.15
CA GLN A 122 10.55 16.95 3.66
C GLN A 122 11.96 17.49 3.40
N LYS A 123 13.00 16.72 3.74
CA LYS A 123 14.40 17.11 3.46
C LYS A 123 14.70 17.27 1.96
N GLN A 124 14.07 16.47 1.10
CA GLN A 124 14.21 16.61 -0.34
C GLN A 124 13.52 17.87 -0.86
N LEU A 125 12.40 18.29 -0.25
CA LEU A 125 11.68 19.51 -0.58
C LEU A 125 12.39 20.76 -0.04
N GLU A 126 12.97 20.71 1.16
CA GLU A 126 13.71 21.83 1.78
C GLU A 126 15.04 22.14 1.09
N ARG A 127 15.68 21.14 0.47
CA ARG A 127 16.96 21.31 -0.23
C ARG A 127 16.82 21.90 -1.64
N ARG A 128 15.61 22.12 -2.12
CA ARG A 128 15.31 22.68 -3.44
C ARG A 128 14.97 24.15 -3.35
#